data_AF-A0A3A4AMV4-F1
#
_entry.id   AF-A0A3A4AMV4-F1
#
_cell.length_a   1.000
_cell.length_b   1.000
_cell.length_c   1.000
_cell.angle_alpha   90.00
_cell.angle_beta   90.00
_cell.angle_gamma   90.00
#
_symmetry.space_group_name_H-M   'P 1'
#
loop_
_entity.id
_entity.type
_entity.pdbx_description
1 polymer ?
#
loop_
_entity_poly.entity_id
_entity_poly.type
_entity_poly.pdbx_seq_one_letter_code
_entity_poly.pdbx_strand_id
1 'polypeptide(L)'
;MDLTPYVERLRRDLAAAAGIGGDQARDLAGRLAAALDSAARIALLEALSAAAEEITRDLAPGAVEVRLRCGEPGFVVMTPPPPGPRDAPRDTPPAPPPPAPEEDGGTSRLSLRVPEQLKPRIEAAAAHEGLSVNAWLVRAITAALDGGAPGPRPAAQTGRRLTGWAR
;
A
#
# COMPACT_ATOMS: atom_id res chain seq x y z
N MET A 1 18.62 -8.28 -15.82
CA MET A 1 18.87 -9.29 -16.87
C MET A 1 19.68 -8.58 -17.91
N ASP A 2 20.87 -9.10 -18.23
CA ASP A 2 21.75 -8.51 -19.23
C ASP A 2 21.28 -8.87 -20.65
N LEU A 3 20.98 -7.85 -21.46
CA LEU A 3 20.57 -8.02 -22.87
C LEU A 3 21.73 -8.11 -23.86
N THR A 4 22.94 -7.69 -23.44
CA THR A 4 24.16 -7.70 -24.25
C THR A 4 24.44 -9.04 -24.93
N PRO A 5 24.39 -10.21 -24.25
CA PRO A 5 24.69 -11.49 -24.91
C PRO A 5 23.70 -11.84 -26.04
N TYR A 6 22.45 -11.38 -25.96
CA TYR A 6 21.44 -11.63 -26.98
C TYR A 6 21.70 -10.81 -28.24
N VAL A 7 22.04 -9.53 -28.06
CA VAL A 7 22.39 -8.64 -29.17
C VAL A 7 23.70 -9.06 -29.82
N GLU A 8 24.70 -9.46 -29.02
CA GLU A 8 25.98 -9.98 -29.53
C GLU A 8 25.82 -11.30 -30.30
N ARG A 9 24.86 -12.13 -29.89
CA ARG A 9 24.52 -13.33 -30.66
C ARG A 9 23.88 -12.97 -32.00
N LEU A 10 22.92 -12.05 -32.02
CA LEU A 10 22.30 -11.56 -33.25
C LEU A 10 23.34 -11.01 -34.23
N ARG A 11 24.30 -10.23 -33.73
CA ARG A 11 25.42 -9.68 -34.53
C ARG A 11 26.29 -10.79 -35.14
N ARG A 12 26.64 -11.80 -34.36
CA ARG A 12 27.43 -12.95 -34.86
C ARG A 12 26.67 -13.74 -35.92
N ASP A 13 25.38 -13.98 -35.70
CA ASP A 13 24.54 -14.74 -36.63
C ASP A 13 24.38 -13.97 -37.96
N LEU A 14 24.22 -12.64 -37.92
CA LEU A 14 24.20 -11.78 -39.09
C LEU A 14 25.52 -11.82 -39.87
N ALA A 15 26.66 -11.74 -39.17
CA ALA A 15 27.98 -11.80 -39.79
C ALA A 15 28.25 -13.18 -40.44
N ALA A 16 27.82 -14.27 -39.79
CA ALA A 16 27.93 -15.61 -40.33
C ALA A 16 27.11 -15.77 -41.61
N ALA A 17 25.86 -15.28 -41.63
CA ALA A 17 25.00 -15.32 -42.80
C ALA A 17 25.55 -14.49 -43.97
N ALA A 18 26.06 -13.28 -43.67
CA ALA A 18 26.69 -12.41 -44.65
C ALA A 18 27.99 -13.01 -45.24
N GLY A 19 28.63 -13.95 -44.53
CA GLY A 19 29.86 -14.58 -44.98
C GLY A 19 29.74 -15.35 -46.29
N ILE A 20 28.53 -15.79 -46.64
CA ILE A 20 28.19 -16.46 -47.91
C ILE A 20 28.29 -15.48 -49.10
N GLY A 21 28.04 -14.19 -48.87
CA GLY A 21 28.02 -13.13 -49.89
C GLY A 21 29.37 -12.45 -50.16
N GLY A 22 30.46 -12.93 -49.57
CA GLY A 22 31.81 -12.36 -49.72
C GLY A 22 32.08 -11.13 -48.84
N ASP A 23 33.24 -10.50 -49.04
CA ASP A 23 33.79 -9.48 -48.13
C ASP A 23 32.93 -8.20 -48.06
N GLN A 24 32.40 -7.73 -49.19
CA GLN A 24 31.50 -6.56 -49.21
C GLN A 24 30.21 -6.79 -48.40
N ALA A 25 29.65 -8.01 -48.46
CA ALA A 25 28.46 -8.35 -47.70
C ALA A 25 28.75 -8.38 -46.19
N ARG A 26 29.92 -8.91 -45.79
CA ARG A 26 30.36 -8.89 -44.39
C ARG A 26 30.57 -7.46 -43.87
N ASP A 27 31.19 -6.60 -44.67
CA ASP A 27 31.40 -5.19 -44.31
C ASP A 27 30.07 -4.44 -44.12
N LEU A 28 29.13 -4.63 -45.05
CA LEU A 28 27.78 -4.06 -44.94
C LEU A 28 27.05 -4.58 -43.69
N ALA A 29 27.11 -5.89 -43.45
CA ALA A 29 26.49 -6.53 -42.30
C ALA A 29 27.06 -5.99 -40.98
N GLY A 30 28.37 -5.81 -40.88
CA GLY A 30 29.01 -5.22 -39.69
C GLY A 30 28.52 -3.80 -39.39
N ARG A 31 28.39 -2.95 -40.42
CA ARG A 31 27.86 -1.57 -40.28
C ARG A 31 26.39 -1.56 -39.88
N LEU A 32 25.57 -2.42 -40.49
CA LEU A 32 24.16 -2.56 -40.15
C LEU A 32 23.97 -3.07 -38.73
N ALA A 33 24.73 -4.08 -38.31
CA ALA A 33 24.65 -4.60 -36.95
C ALA A 33 24.99 -3.53 -35.90
N ALA A 34 26.04 -2.74 -36.14
CA ALA A 34 26.40 -1.63 -35.26
C ALA A 34 25.32 -0.55 -35.20
N ALA A 35 24.68 -0.23 -36.33
CA ALA A 35 23.59 0.74 -36.39
C ALA A 35 22.29 0.24 -35.71
N LEU A 36 22.06 -1.07 -35.70
CA LEU A 36 20.85 -1.69 -35.17
C LEU A 36 20.97 -2.09 -33.69
N ASP A 37 22.14 -1.98 -33.06
CA ASP A 37 22.38 -2.42 -31.67
C ASP A 37 21.37 -1.83 -30.68
N SER A 38 21.24 -0.50 -30.66
CA SER A 38 20.27 0.21 -29.81
C SER A 38 18.83 -0.14 -30.13
N ALA A 39 18.49 -0.28 -31.42
CA ALA A 39 17.14 -0.60 -31.87
C ALA A 39 16.74 -2.03 -31.46
N ALA A 40 17.68 -2.99 -31.58
CA ALA A 40 17.48 -4.36 -31.14
C ALA A 40 17.26 -4.44 -29.62
N ARG A 41 18.03 -3.66 -28.84
CA ARG A 41 17.83 -3.60 -27.38
C ARG A 41 16.46 -3.04 -27.01
N ILE A 42 16.01 -1.98 -27.67
CA ILE A 42 14.66 -1.41 -27.45
C ILE A 42 13.58 -2.43 -27.80
N ALA A 43 13.67 -3.08 -28.97
CA ALA A 43 12.71 -4.09 -29.40
C ALA A 43 12.62 -5.28 -28.42
N LEU A 44 13.75 -5.71 -27.85
CA LEU A 44 13.78 -6.74 -26.80
C LEU A 44 13.06 -6.28 -25.52
N LEU A 45 13.25 -5.02 -25.11
CA LEU A 45 12.55 -4.46 -23.96
C LEU A 45 11.04 -4.35 -24.18
N GLU A 46 10.61 -3.95 -25.37
CA GLU A 46 9.20 -3.94 -25.76
C GLU A 46 8.60 -5.35 -25.73
N ALA A 47 9.29 -6.34 -26.29
CA ALA A 47 8.85 -7.73 -26.29
C ALA A 47 8.73 -8.31 -24.86
N LEU A 48 9.70 -8.03 -23.99
CA LEU A 48 9.64 -8.45 -22.58
C LEU A 48 8.49 -7.78 -21.82
N SER A 49 8.19 -6.52 -22.13
CA SER A 49 7.09 -5.79 -21.50
C SER A 49 5.74 -6.36 -21.93
N ALA A 50 5.55 -6.61 -23.24
CA ALA A 50 4.35 -7.27 -23.76
C ALA A 50 4.16 -8.67 -23.17
N ALA A 51 5.24 -9.45 -23.06
CA ALA A 51 5.18 -10.77 -22.43
C ALA A 51 4.79 -10.70 -20.94
N ALA A 52 5.26 -9.69 -20.20
CA ALA A 52 4.89 -9.50 -18.80
C ALA A 52 3.39 -9.14 -18.64
N GLU A 53 2.84 -8.34 -19.56
CA GLU A 53 1.40 -8.04 -19.59
C GLU A 53 0.54 -9.28 -19.86
N GLU A 54 0.98 -10.13 -20.79
CA GLU A 54 0.32 -11.41 -21.08
C GLU A 54 0.33 -12.32 -19.84
N ILE A 55 1.49 -12.51 -19.22
CA ILE A 55 1.62 -13.32 -18.00
C ILE A 55 0.78 -12.73 -16.86
N THR A 56 0.77 -11.41 -16.69
CA THR A 56 -0.02 -10.73 -15.65
C THR A 56 -1.52 -11.00 -15.80
N ARG A 57 -2.02 -11.07 -17.04
CA ARG A 57 -3.42 -11.39 -17.32
C ARG A 57 -3.78 -12.80 -16.81
N ASP A 58 -2.86 -13.74 -16.96
CA ASP A 58 -3.08 -15.15 -16.63
C ASP A 58 -2.75 -15.50 -15.17
N LEU A 59 -1.93 -14.67 -14.49
CA LEU A 59 -1.41 -14.94 -13.13
C LEU A 59 -2.35 -14.47 -11.99
N ALA A 60 -3.49 -13.86 -12.28
CA ALA A 60 -4.38 -13.26 -11.27
C ALA A 60 -4.65 -14.23 -10.07
N PRO A 61 -4.54 -13.76 -8.80
CA PRO A 61 -4.46 -12.35 -8.36
C PRO A 61 -3.03 -11.78 -8.33
N GLY A 62 -2.03 -12.52 -8.79
CA GLY A 62 -0.66 -12.03 -8.93
C GLY A 62 -0.44 -11.22 -10.20
N ALA A 63 0.69 -10.53 -10.28
CA ALA A 63 1.13 -9.76 -11.45
C ALA A 63 2.64 -9.90 -11.66
N VAL A 64 3.09 -9.74 -12.91
CA VAL A 64 4.50 -9.70 -13.27
C VAL A 64 4.80 -8.37 -13.95
N GLU A 65 5.72 -7.60 -13.39
CA GLU A 65 6.16 -6.33 -13.95
C GLU A 65 7.61 -6.39 -14.42
N VAL A 66 7.96 -5.60 -15.44
CA VAL A 66 9.35 -5.37 -15.86
C VAL A 66 9.84 -4.05 -15.27
N ARG A 67 10.92 -4.10 -14.49
CA ARG A 67 11.59 -2.91 -13.95
C ARG A 67 12.96 -2.73 -14.56
N LEU A 68 13.28 -1.51 -14.95
CA LEU A 68 14.63 -1.16 -15.41
C LEU A 68 15.48 -0.69 -14.24
N ARG A 69 16.69 -1.23 -14.11
CA ARG A 69 17.73 -0.74 -13.19
C ARG A 69 19.00 -0.49 -13.99
N CYS A 70 19.45 0.75 -14.05
CA CYS A 70 20.64 1.13 -14.83
C CYS A 70 20.61 0.62 -16.29
N GLY A 71 19.42 0.60 -16.90
CA GLY A 71 19.22 0.10 -18.28
C GLY A 71 19.04 -1.42 -18.39
N GLU A 72 19.15 -2.17 -17.30
CA GLU A 72 18.95 -3.61 -17.29
C GLU A 72 17.53 -4.00 -16.83
N PRO A 73 16.75 -4.76 -17.62
CA PRO A 73 15.41 -5.20 -17.24
C PRO A 73 15.45 -6.29 -16.18
N GLY A 74 14.49 -6.27 -15.25
CA GLY A 74 14.30 -7.32 -14.26
C GLY A 74 12.81 -7.54 -14.00
N PHE A 75 12.40 -8.80 -13.88
CA PHE A 75 11.03 -9.14 -13.56
C PHE A 75 10.79 -9.01 -12.05
N VAL A 76 9.65 -8.44 -11.69
CA VAL A 76 9.13 -8.41 -10.32
C VAL A 76 7.81 -9.12 -10.33
N VAL A 77 7.70 -10.17 -9.51
CA VAL A 77 6.46 -10.91 -9.32
C VAL A 77 5.78 -10.39 -8.07
N MET A 78 4.58 -9.84 -8.23
CA MET A 78 3.72 -9.46 -7.14
C MET A 78 2.76 -10.61 -6.87
N THR A 79 2.93 -11.28 -5.74
CA THR A 79 1.95 -12.27 -5.27
C THR A 79 0.96 -11.60 -4.33
N PRO A 80 -0.35 -11.94 -4.40
CA PRO A 80 -1.31 -11.43 -3.45
C PRO A 80 -0.89 -11.81 -2.03
N PRO A 81 -1.14 -10.94 -1.03
CA PRO A 81 -0.88 -11.29 0.36
C PRO A 81 -1.64 -12.59 0.68
N PRO A 82 -1.05 -13.50 1.48
CA PRO A 82 -1.75 -14.69 1.90
C PRO A 82 -3.08 -14.26 2.53
N PRO A 83 -4.18 -14.99 2.28
CA PRO A 83 -5.44 -14.67 2.91
C PRO A 83 -5.19 -14.66 4.42
N GLY A 84 -5.31 -13.47 5.02
CA GLY A 84 -5.49 -13.37 6.46
C GLY A 84 -6.71 -14.22 6.85
N PRO A 85 -6.84 -14.60 8.14
CA PRO A 85 -7.95 -15.43 8.59
C PRO A 85 -9.26 -14.90 7.99
N ARG A 86 -9.91 -15.75 7.18
CA ARG A 86 -11.13 -15.41 6.43
C ARG A 86 -12.16 -14.86 7.40
N ASP A 87 -12.52 -13.58 7.23
CA ASP A 87 -13.89 -13.17 7.54
C ASP A 87 -14.82 -13.98 6.63
N ALA A 88 -15.68 -14.77 7.26
CA ALA A 88 -16.62 -15.70 6.63
C ALA A 88 -17.65 -14.94 5.76
N PRO A 89 -18.39 -15.62 4.86
CA PRO A 89 -18.96 -15.04 3.65
C PRO A 89 -20.02 -13.97 3.91
N ARG A 90 -19.96 -12.88 3.12
CA ARG A 90 -21.12 -12.04 2.84
C ARG A 90 -22.07 -12.81 1.91
N ASP A 91 -23.03 -13.52 2.49
CA ASP A 91 -24.23 -13.99 1.79
C ASP A 91 -25.46 -13.52 2.55
N THR A 92 -26.20 -12.58 1.94
CA THR A 92 -27.42 -11.94 2.48
C THR A 92 -27.23 -11.20 3.82
N PRO A 93 -27.94 -10.09 4.10
CA PRO A 93 -28.05 -9.62 5.47
C PRO A 93 -28.58 -10.80 6.31
N PRO A 94 -27.82 -11.31 7.30
CA PRO A 94 -28.39 -12.25 8.25
C PRO A 94 -29.49 -11.50 8.98
N ALA A 95 -30.70 -12.05 9.00
CA ALA A 95 -31.73 -11.54 9.90
C ALA A 95 -31.13 -11.42 11.30
N PRO A 96 -31.37 -10.30 12.00
CA PRO A 96 -30.67 -10.01 13.24
C PRO A 96 -30.90 -11.15 14.23
N PRO A 97 -29.84 -11.73 14.83
CA PRO A 97 -30.01 -12.69 15.92
C PRO A 97 -30.69 -11.97 17.09
N PRO A 98 -31.58 -12.66 17.83
CA PRO A 98 -32.29 -12.07 18.96
C PRO A 98 -31.27 -11.60 20.02
N PRO A 99 -31.50 -10.46 20.67
CA PRO A 99 -30.52 -9.85 21.55
C PRO A 99 -30.45 -10.61 22.88
N ALA A 100 -29.23 -10.91 23.35
CA ALA A 100 -28.93 -11.21 24.76
C ALA A 100 -27.41 -11.20 24.98
N PRO A 101 -26.93 -10.98 26.22
CA PRO A 101 -27.06 -9.82 27.09
C PRO A 101 -25.73 -9.03 27.15
N GLU A 102 -25.82 -7.74 27.51
CA GLU A 102 -24.72 -6.76 27.53
C GLU A 102 -23.68 -7.05 28.64
N GLU A 103 -22.53 -7.61 28.29
CA GLU A 103 -21.27 -7.46 29.05
C GLU A 103 -20.04 -7.64 28.13
N ASP A 104 -19.79 -6.78 27.15
CA ASP A 104 -18.44 -6.69 26.56
C ASP A 104 -18.20 -5.40 25.77
N GLY A 105 -17.25 -4.57 26.23
CA GLY A 105 -16.87 -3.31 25.60
C GLY A 105 -15.93 -3.53 24.42
N GLY A 106 -16.47 -3.97 23.28
CA GLY A 106 -15.69 -4.27 22.07
C GLY A 106 -14.92 -3.06 21.53
N THR A 107 -13.60 -3.14 21.52
CA THR A 107 -12.72 -2.11 20.93
C THR A 107 -12.73 -2.17 19.40
N SER A 108 -13.04 -1.06 18.73
CA SER A 108 -12.94 -0.92 17.27
C SER A 108 -11.52 -0.48 16.84
N ARG A 109 -10.97 -1.08 15.77
CA ARG A 109 -9.63 -0.74 15.24
C ARG A 109 -9.71 0.46 14.29
N LEU A 110 -8.90 1.49 14.55
CA LEU A 110 -8.81 2.72 13.75
C LEU A 110 -7.35 3.00 13.32
N SER A 111 -7.12 3.36 12.06
CA SER A 111 -5.80 3.78 11.54
C SER A 111 -5.79 5.30 11.32
N LEU A 112 -4.97 6.03 12.08
CA LEU A 112 -4.87 7.49 12.06
C LEU A 112 -3.58 7.94 11.35
N ARG A 113 -3.70 8.84 10.37
CA ARG A 113 -2.56 9.52 9.73
C ARG A 113 -2.41 10.91 10.32
N VAL A 114 -1.23 11.23 10.86
CA VAL A 114 -0.92 12.54 11.46
C VAL A 114 0.20 13.25 10.69
N PRO A 115 0.17 14.60 10.60
CA PRO A 115 1.31 15.39 10.14
C PRO A 115 2.60 15.07 10.88
N GLU A 116 3.74 15.13 10.19
CA GLU A 116 5.06 14.73 10.68
C GLU A 116 5.47 15.47 11.97
N GLN A 117 5.07 16.74 12.10
CA GLN A 117 5.38 17.59 13.24
C GLN A 117 4.56 17.27 14.50
N LEU A 118 3.44 16.55 14.36
CA LEU A 118 2.53 16.23 15.48
C LEU A 118 2.88 14.93 16.19
N LYS A 119 3.44 13.95 15.46
CA LYS A 119 3.88 12.68 16.05
C LYS A 119 4.83 12.85 17.25
N PRO A 120 5.94 13.61 17.17
CA PRO A 120 6.86 13.75 18.31
C PRO A 120 6.23 14.45 19.51
N ARG A 121 5.26 15.34 19.28
CA ARG A 121 4.53 16.04 20.36
C ARG A 121 3.58 15.11 21.11
N ILE A 122 2.93 14.20 20.40
CA ILE A 122 2.05 13.17 20.99
C ILE A 122 2.88 12.17 21.81
N GLU A 123 4.00 11.72 21.27
CA GLU A 123 4.90 10.79 21.97
C GLU A 123 5.47 11.41 23.25
N ALA A 124 5.89 12.69 23.21
CA ALA A 124 6.38 13.41 24.39
C ALA A 124 5.30 13.60 25.46
N ALA A 125 4.06 13.92 25.06
CA ALA A 125 2.94 14.08 25.99
C ALA A 125 2.55 12.75 26.66
N ALA A 126 2.51 11.66 25.89
CA ALA A 126 2.26 10.32 26.43
C ALA A 126 3.37 9.88 27.40
N ALA A 127 4.64 10.15 27.05
CA ALA A 127 5.79 9.81 27.90
C ALA A 127 5.83 10.61 29.21
N HIS A 128 5.47 11.90 29.18
CA HIS A 128 5.38 12.73 30.38
C HIS A 128 4.37 12.19 31.39
N GLU A 129 3.31 11.56 30.89
CA GLU A 129 2.24 10.98 31.71
C GLU A 129 2.42 9.49 31.98
N GLY A 130 3.53 8.89 31.52
CA GLY A 130 3.81 7.46 31.71
C GLY A 130 2.82 6.52 31.00
N LEU A 131 2.12 7.01 29.97
CA LEU A 131 1.10 6.27 29.24
C LEU A 131 1.61 5.82 27.86
N SER A 132 1.03 4.73 27.34
CA SER A 132 1.19 4.41 25.93
C SER A 132 0.47 5.45 25.07
N VAL A 133 0.96 5.69 23.86
CA VAL A 133 0.34 6.64 22.92
C VAL A 133 -1.13 6.29 22.68
N ASN A 134 -1.48 5.01 22.58
CA ASN A 134 -2.87 4.58 22.41
C ASN A 134 -3.75 4.94 23.63
N ALA A 135 -3.27 4.65 24.85
CA ALA A 135 -4.00 4.98 26.08
C ALA A 135 -4.15 6.50 26.28
N TRP A 136 -3.09 7.25 25.96
CA TRP A 136 -3.10 8.71 26.02
C TRP A 136 -4.09 9.30 25.00
N LEU A 137 -4.12 8.79 23.77
CA LEU A 137 -5.04 9.23 22.72
C LEU A 137 -6.50 8.92 23.05
N VAL A 138 -6.79 7.70 23.53
CA VAL A 138 -8.16 7.33 23.95
C VAL A 138 -8.65 8.28 25.04
N ARG A 139 -7.85 8.53 26.09
CA ARG A 139 -8.22 9.44 27.17
C ARG A 139 -8.35 10.90 26.70
N ALA A 140 -7.48 11.37 25.82
CA ALA A 140 -7.57 12.72 25.26
C ALA A 140 -8.84 12.90 24.41
N ILE A 141 -9.22 11.90 23.60
CA ILE A 141 -10.45 11.90 22.81
C ILE A 141 -11.67 11.83 23.73
N THR A 142 -11.68 10.95 24.73
CA THR A 142 -12.75 10.87 25.74
C THR A 142 -12.93 12.20 26.46
N ALA A 143 -11.85 12.83 26.93
CA ALA A 143 -11.90 14.13 27.59
C ALA A 143 -12.41 15.26 26.67
N ALA A 144 -12.05 15.22 25.38
CA ALA A 144 -12.54 16.20 24.40
C ALA A 144 -14.02 16.01 24.07
N LEU A 145 -14.50 14.75 24.03
CA LEU A 145 -15.91 14.42 23.81
C LEU A 145 -16.77 14.73 25.05
N ASP A 146 -16.25 14.43 26.24
CA ASP A 146 -16.93 14.70 27.52
C ASP A 146 -16.93 16.21 27.85
N GLY A 147 -15.86 16.92 27.46
CA GLY A 147 -15.72 18.37 27.66
C GLY A 147 -16.57 19.24 26.73
N GLY A 148 -17.29 18.66 25.78
CA GLY A 148 -18.19 19.36 24.85
C GLY A 148 -19.63 19.52 25.35
N ALA A 149 -20.00 18.88 26.46
CA ALA A 149 -21.34 19.01 27.04
C ALA A 149 -21.37 20.15 28.08
N PRO A 150 -22.21 21.19 27.93
CA PRO A 150 -22.56 22.05 29.05
C PRO A 150 -23.43 21.21 30.01
N GLY A 151 -22.78 20.51 30.93
CA GLY A 151 -23.46 19.74 31.97
C GLY A 151 -24.32 20.65 32.87
N PRO A 152 -25.51 20.23 33.29
CA PRO A 152 -26.38 21.03 34.12
C PRO A 152 -25.71 21.27 35.48
N ARG A 153 -25.67 22.53 35.91
CA ARG A 153 -25.29 22.91 37.28
C ARG A 153 -26.12 22.08 38.27
N PRO A 154 -25.51 21.39 39.25
CA PRO A 154 -26.28 20.75 40.30
C PRO A 154 -27.00 21.84 41.10
N ALA A 155 -28.33 21.75 41.13
CA ALA A 155 -29.18 22.60 41.94
C ALA A 155 -28.75 22.44 43.40
N ALA A 156 -28.27 23.54 44.00
CA ALA A 156 -28.05 23.63 45.42
C ALA A 156 -29.39 23.45 46.15
N GLN A 157 -29.62 22.23 46.62
CA GLN A 157 -30.70 21.91 47.55
C GLN A 157 -30.39 22.59 48.88
N THR A 158 -30.84 23.84 49.02
CA THR A 158 -30.66 24.61 50.25
C THR A 158 -32.00 24.70 50.97
N GLY A 159 -32.15 23.83 51.97
CA GLY A 159 -32.73 24.14 53.27
C GLY A 159 -34.02 24.98 53.33
N ARG A 160 -35.12 24.28 53.55
CA ARG A 160 -36.31 24.67 54.32
C ARG A 160 -36.04 25.83 55.31
N ARG A 161 -36.66 26.99 55.09
CA ARG A 161 -36.89 28.01 56.13
C ARG A 161 -38.37 28.38 56.20
N LEU A 162 -38.94 28.18 57.38
CA LEU A 162 -40.21 28.74 57.81
C LEU A 162 -40.04 30.22 58.13
N THR A 163 -40.93 31.06 57.61
CA THR A 163 -41.40 32.36 58.16
C THR A 163 -42.79 32.57 57.52
N GLY A 164 -43.92 32.48 58.22
CA GLY A 164 -44.35 33.35 59.30
C GLY A 164 -45.13 34.53 58.71
N TRP A 165 -46.47 34.50 58.77
CA TRP A 165 -47.29 35.70 58.58
C TRP A 165 -48.41 35.72 59.62
N ALA A 166 -48.45 36.82 60.36
CA ALA A 166 -49.47 37.17 61.32
C ALA A 166 -50.38 38.24 60.70
N ARG A 167 -51.68 37.99 60.66
CA ARG A 167 -52.78 38.76 61.27
C ARG A 167 -54.11 38.26 60.73
#